data_AF-A0A667GW57-F1
#
_entry.id   AF-A0A667GW57-F1
#
_cell.length_a   1.000
_cell.length_b   1.000
_cell.length_c   1.000
_cell.angle_alpha   90.00
_cell.angle_beta   90.00
_cell.angle_gamma   90.00
#
_symmetry.space_group_name_H-M   'P 1'
#
loop_
_entity.id
_entity.type
_entity.pdbx_description
1 polymer ?
#
loop_
_entity_poly.entity_id
_entity_poly.type
_entity_poly.pdbx_seq_one_letter_code
_entity_poly.pdbx_strand_id
1 'polypeptide(L)'
;MDQTQRRILGQPLPIPTTQPKKKRASMVSFFSKISWTVSLQKQEPPKNVFFILAERAQDPNAKKRHMAMRGLGAMASETPDKVKKYKKIVLDLLVHGLYDPVSADVIHESMKTLTIILGKIQGKSLGSFFIDITLQARTLLDDACKTTFRACSPYLKERKENSFQSEADQRNPKLCRQLSHYHPELLQFLYANRIL
;
A
#
# COMPACT_ATOMS: atom_id res chain seq x y z
N MET A 1 60.98 -10.73 45.65
CA MET A 1 60.53 -10.74 47.06
C MET A 1 60.17 -9.31 47.42
N ASP A 2 59.08 -8.94 48.08
CA ASP A 2 57.82 -9.54 48.48
C ASP A 2 57.01 -8.34 49.02
N GLN A 3 55.67 -8.38 48.91
CA GLN A 3 54.67 -7.90 49.89
C GLN A 3 54.98 -6.66 50.79
N THR A 4 54.14 -5.64 51.01
CA THR A 4 52.69 -5.63 51.24
C THR A 4 52.28 -4.24 51.80
N GLN A 5 51.11 -3.72 51.36
CA GLN A 5 50.18 -2.75 52.03
C GLN A 5 50.72 -1.42 52.62
N ARG A 6 50.10 -0.24 52.43
CA ARG A 6 48.69 0.14 52.68
C ARG A 6 48.34 1.47 51.98
N ARG A 7 47.13 1.52 51.39
CA ARG A 7 46.09 2.59 51.39
C ARG A 7 46.55 4.05 51.21
N ILE A 8 45.95 4.89 50.36
CA ILE A 8 44.51 5.20 50.22
C ILE A 8 44.29 5.78 48.81
N LEU A 9 43.47 5.15 47.97
CA LEU A 9 42.82 5.81 46.83
C LEU A 9 41.42 5.23 46.72
N GLY A 10 40.45 5.88 47.37
CA GLY A 10 39.05 5.68 47.00
C GLY A 10 38.83 6.24 45.60
N GLN A 11 37.90 5.79 44.77
CA GLN A 11 36.75 4.88 44.88
C GLN A 11 36.18 4.82 43.41
N PRO A 12 35.20 3.97 43.04
CA PRO A 12 35.38 2.86 42.11
C PRO A 12 34.77 3.03 40.70
N LEU A 13 35.29 2.24 39.76
CA LEU A 13 34.58 1.77 38.54
C LEU A 13 33.57 0.68 38.94
N PRO A 14 32.39 0.54 38.28
CA PRO A 14 32.34 -0.40 37.15
C PRO A 14 31.37 -0.04 36.02
N ILE A 15 31.76 -0.47 34.81
CA ILE A 15 30.99 -0.45 33.56
C ILE A 15 29.78 -1.39 33.67
N PRO A 16 28.65 -1.09 33.00
CA PRO A 16 28.12 -2.08 32.06
C PRO A 16 27.75 -1.49 30.70
N THR A 17 28.23 -2.17 29.66
CA THR A 17 27.77 -2.12 28.27
C THR A 17 26.24 -2.12 28.13
N THR A 18 25.65 -1.28 27.26
CA THR A 18 24.42 -1.59 26.48
C THR A 18 23.96 -0.46 25.52
N GLN A 19 24.01 -0.74 24.19
CA GLN A 19 22.90 -0.59 23.22
C GLN A 19 22.50 0.82 22.68
N PRO A 20 21.77 0.95 21.54
CA PRO A 20 22.32 1.51 20.29
C PRO A 20 21.63 2.80 19.80
N LYS A 21 22.28 3.47 18.84
CA LYS A 21 21.74 4.59 18.04
C LYS A 21 20.53 4.17 17.17
N LYS A 22 19.33 4.04 17.75
CA LYS A 22 18.05 3.88 17.02
C LYS A 22 16.86 4.42 17.82
N LYS A 23 16.71 5.74 18.02
CA LYS A 23 15.46 6.32 18.60
C LYS A 23 15.11 7.73 18.10
N ARG A 24 15.40 8.07 16.83
CA ARG A 24 14.83 9.30 16.22
C ARG A 24 13.83 9.04 15.09
N ALA A 25 13.87 7.86 14.45
CA ALA A 25 12.90 7.47 13.44
C ALA A 25 11.58 6.89 14.00
N SER A 26 11.51 6.61 15.32
CA SER A 26 10.35 5.92 15.92
C SER A 26 9.24 6.86 16.41
N MET A 27 9.44 8.17 16.45
CA MET A 27 8.37 9.09 16.90
C MET A 27 7.49 9.60 15.75
N VAL A 28 7.95 9.57 14.50
CA VAL A 28 7.17 10.08 13.35
C VAL A 28 6.08 9.09 12.90
N SER A 29 6.22 7.78 13.20
CA SER A 29 5.20 6.78 12.80
C SER A 29 3.96 6.73 13.71
N PHE A 30 4.04 7.31 14.91
CA PHE A 30 2.88 7.38 15.81
C PHE A 30 1.99 8.58 15.49
N PHE A 31 2.53 9.75 15.16
CA PHE A 31 1.70 10.95 14.92
C PHE A 31 0.87 10.89 13.63
N SER A 32 1.23 10.07 12.64
CA SER A 32 0.43 9.89 11.41
C SER A 32 -0.84 9.05 11.60
N LYS A 33 -0.95 8.31 12.71
CA LYS A 33 -2.16 7.58 13.12
C LYS A 33 -3.04 8.39 14.08
N ILE A 34 -2.45 9.32 14.84
CA ILE A 34 -3.15 10.03 15.92
C ILE A 34 -3.56 11.45 15.49
N SER A 35 -2.93 12.04 14.47
CA SER A 35 -3.25 13.40 14.03
C SER A 35 -4.65 13.55 13.44
N TRP A 36 -5.25 12.46 12.91
CA TRP A 36 -6.63 12.47 12.43
C TRP A 36 -7.65 12.15 13.53
N THR A 37 -7.29 11.29 14.49
CA THR A 37 -8.17 10.92 15.59
C THR A 37 -8.40 12.08 16.57
N VAL A 38 -7.46 13.03 16.67
CA VAL A 38 -7.58 14.19 17.55
C VAL A 38 -8.41 15.33 16.92
N SER A 39 -8.37 15.52 15.60
CA SER A 39 -9.13 16.63 14.97
C SER A 39 -10.63 16.36 14.86
N LEU A 40 -11.06 15.09 14.91
CA LEU A 40 -12.47 14.68 14.89
C LEU A 40 -13.06 14.42 16.28
N GLN A 41 -12.23 14.51 17.33
CA GLN A 41 -12.70 14.37 18.71
C GLN A 41 -13.41 15.62 19.24
N LYS A 42 -13.42 16.73 18.47
CA LYS A 42 -14.43 17.77 18.62
C LYS A 42 -15.74 17.23 18.05
N GLN A 43 -16.60 16.80 18.97
CA GLN A 43 -17.86 16.08 18.82
C GLN A 43 -18.80 16.67 17.74
N GLU A 44 -18.50 16.46 16.47
CA GLU A 44 -19.48 16.59 15.39
C GLU A 44 -20.24 15.27 15.28
N PRO A 45 -21.58 15.31 15.11
CA PRO A 45 -22.33 14.09 14.96
C PRO A 45 -21.79 13.34 13.74
N PRO A 46 -21.58 12.02 13.81
CA PRO A 46 -20.92 11.23 12.77
C PRO A 46 -21.65 11.24 11.42
N LYS A 47 -22.90 11.76 11.37
CA LYS A 47 -23.60 12.08 10.13
C LYS A 47 -22.94 13.26 9.40
N ASN A 48 -22.51 14.31 10.11
CA ASN A 48 -21.80 15.46 9.53
C ASN A 48 -20.45 15.05 8.95
N VAL A 49 -19.71 14.19 9.64
CA VAL A 49 -18.38 13.75 9.22
C VAL A 49 -18.42 13.08 7.85
N PHE A 50 -19.45 12.26 7.57
CA PHE A 50 -19.59 11.64 6.25
C PHE A 50 -19.76 12.69 5.15
N PHE A 51 -20.65 13.67 5.34
CA PHE A 51 -20.90 14.69 4.31
C PHE A 51 -19.70 15.59 4.09
N ILE A 52 -18.95 15.94 5.15
CA ILE A 52 -17.70 16.68 5.02
C ILE A 52 -16.69 15.89 4.18
N LEU A 53 -16.55 14.58 4.43
CA LEU A 53 -15.65 13.75 3.63
C LEU A 53 -16.13 13.64 2.17
N ALA A 54 -17.44 13.50 1.94
CA ALA A 54 -18.02 13.44 0.61
C ALA A 54 -17.77 14.72 -0.19
N GLU A 55 -17.93 15.88 0.44
CA GLU A 55 -17.62 17.17 -0.18
C GLU A 55 -16.13 17.29 -0.50
N ARG A 56 -15.25 16.94 0.45
CA ARG A 56 -13.79 17.03 0.27
C ARG A 56 -13.22 16.03 -0.73
N ALA A 57 -13.93 14.93 -0.99
CA ALA A 57 -13.58 13.96 -2.01
C ALA A 57 -13.68 14.53 -3.43
N GLN A 58 -14.43 15.62 -3.63
CA GLN A 58 -14.59 16.31 -4.92
C GLN A 58 -13.83 17.65 -4.97
N ASP A 59 -12.98 17.94 -3.97
CA ASP A 59 -12.25 19.20 -3.90
C ASP A 59 -11.23 19.31 -5.06
N PRO A 60 -11.03 20.50 -5.67
CA PRO A 60 -10.00 20.70 -6.68
C PRO A 60 -8.58 20.32 -6.23
N ASN A 61 -8.31 20.38 -4.92
CA ASN A 61 -7.03 20.02 -4.34
C ASN A 61 -6.90 18.51 -4.08
N ALA A 62 -5.93 17.87 -4.75
CA ALA A 62 -5.67 16.43 -4.61
C ALA A 62 -5.38 15.96 -3.17
N LYS A 63 -4.69 16.77 -2.36
CA LYS A 63 -4.38 16.41 -0.97
C LYS A 63 -5.66 16.30 -0.13
N LYS A 64 -6.62 17.20 -0.34
CA LYS A 64 -7.91 17.14 0.34
C LYS A 64 -8.71 15.91 -0.11
N ARG A 65 -8.72 15.60 -1.41
CA ARG A 65 -9.35 14.36 -1.92
C ARG A 65 -8.72 13.12 -1.32
N HIS A 66 -7.40 13.01 -1.29
CA HIS A 66 -6.67 11.90 -0.67
C HIS A 66 -7.04 11.73 0.81
N MET A 67 -7.03 12.82 1.57
CA MET A 67 -7.43 12.79 2.99
C MET A 67 -8.89 12.39 3.16
N ALA A 68 -9.78 12.80 2.25
CA ALA A 68 -11.17 12.39 2.26
C ALA A 68 -11.33 10.88 2.03
N MET A 69 -10.65 10.32 1.03
CA MET A 69 -10.66 8.87 0.77
C MET A 69 -10.16 8.09 1.98
N ARG A 70 -9.05 8.52 2.57
CA ARG A 70 -8.51 7.93 3.81
C ARG A 70 -9.50 8.00 4.97
N GLY A 71 -10.18 9.13 5.12
CA GLY A 71 -11.22 9.33 6.14
C GLY A 71 -12.41 8.40 5.97
N LEU A 72 -12.84 8.15 4.72
CA LEU A 72 -13.89 7.16 4.42
C LEU A 72 -13.45 5.74 4.81
N GLY A 73 -12.20 5.37 4.57
CA GLY A 73 -11.64 4.08 4.98
C GLY A 73 -11.57 3.90 6.50
N ALA A 74 -11.20 4.95 7.23
CA ALA A 74 -11.23 4.95 8.70
C ALA A 74 -12.68 4.78 9.20
N MET A 75 -13.63 5.54 8.64
CA MET A 75 -15.04 5.44 9.01
C MET A 75 -15.63 4.04 8.74
N ALA A 76 -15.24 3.39 7.64
CA ALA A 76 -15.65 2.03 7.33
C ALA A 76 -15.08 0.99 8.30
N SER A 77 -13.90 1.25 8.84
CA SER A 77 -13.25 0.40 9.83
C SER A 77 -13.88 0.56 11.22
N GLU A 78 -14.16 1.81 11.63
CA GLU A 78 -14.68 2.15 12.96
C GLU A 78 -16.19 2.01 13.08
N THR A 79 -16.93 2.41 12.03
CA THR A 79 -18.41 2.48 12.04
C THR A 79 -19.02 1.91 10.75
N PRO A 80 -18.82 0.61 10.46
CA PRO A 80 -19.21 -0.02 9.19
C PRO A 80 -20.71 0.13 8.87
N ASP A 81 -21.59 0.16 9.87
CA ASP A 81 -23.03 0.24 9.64
C ASP A 81 -23.48 1.60 9.08
N LYS A 82 -22.75 2.68 9.39
CA LYS A 82 -22.99 4.00 8.79
C LYS A 82 -22.58 4.01 7.32
N VAL A 83 -21.45 3.38 7.00
CA VAL A 83 -20.97 3.28 5.61
C VAL A 83 -21.91 2.42 4.77
N LYS A 84 -22.46 1.34 5.33
CA LYS A 84 -23.51 0.54 4.66
C LYS A 84 -24.75 1.36 4.30
N LYS A 85 -25.17 2.27 5.19
CA LYS A 85 -26.32 3.17 4.92
C LYS A 85 -26.09 4.04 3.69
N TYR A 86 -24.87 4.51 3.47
CA TYR A 86 -24.51 5.39 2.37
C TYR A 86 -23.76 4.67 1.24
N LYS A 87 -23.92 3.34 1.11
CA LYS A 87 -23.11 2.49 0.21
C LYS A 87 -22.97 3.03 -1.21
N LYS A 88 -24.07 3.53 -1.79
CA LYS A 88 -24.11 3.98 -3.19
C LYS A 88 -23.24 5.23 -3.38
N ILE A 89 -23.37 6.20 -2.47
CA ILE A 89 -22.61 7.45 -2.49
C ILE A 89 -21.14 7.16 -2.22
N VAL A 90 -20.84 6.30 -1.24
CA VAL A 90 -19.47 5.91 -0.92
C VAL A 90 -18.78 5.24 -2.10
N LEU A 91 -19.46 4.30 -2.77
CA LEU A 91 -18.90 3.63 -3.95
C LEU A 91 -18.70 4.60 -5.11
N ASP A 92 -19.63 5.53 -5.34
CA ASP A 92 -19.50 6.56 -6.36
C ASP A 92 -18.28 7.47 -6.13
N LEU A 93 -18.08 7.94 -4.90
CA LEU A 93 -16.92 8.75 -4.53
C LEU A 93 -15.61 7.98 -4.73
N LEU A 94 -15.57 6.69 -4.37
CA LEU A 94 -14.39 5.87 -4.54
C LEU A 94 -14.10 5.58 -6.01
N VAL A 95 -15.13 5.30 -6.82
CA VAL A 95 -14.96 5.11 -8.27
C VAL A 95 -14.41 6.40 -8.88
N HIS A 96 -14.97 7.57 -8.57
CA HIS A 96 -14.39 8.86 -8.98
C HIS A 96 -12.93 9.01 -8.54
N GLY A 97 -12.59 8.61 -7.31
CA GLY A 97 -11.22 8.64 -6.81
C GLY A 97 -10.26 7.66 -7.51
N LEU A 98 -10.77 6.53 -8.05
CA LEU A 98 -9.98 5.62 -8.87
C LEU A 98 -9.65 6.19 -10.26
N TYR A 99 -10.49 7.08 -10.77
CA TYR A 99 -10.29 7.81 -12.03
C TYR A 99 -9.68 9.21 -11.82
N ASP A 100 -9.06 9.47 -10.66
CA ASP A 100 -8.47 10.78 -10.39
C ASP A 100 -7.44 11.17 -11.46
N PRO A 101 -7.64 12.26 -12.21
CA PRO A 101 -6.81 12.57 -13.37
C PRO A 101 -5.45 13.17 -12.99
N VAL A 102 -5.26 13.55 -11.71
CA VAL A 102 -4.12 14.39 -11.29
C VAL A 102 -3.22 13.67 -10.30
N SER A 103 -3.72 12.73 -9.50
CA SER A 103 -3.02 12.23 -8.32
C SER A 103 -3.07 10.71 -8.14
N ALA A 104 -1.92 10.07 -8.32
CA ALA A 104 -1.72 8.65 -7.98
C ALA A 104 -1.96 8.36 -6.49
N ASP A 105 -1.70 9.32 -5.59
CA ASP A 105 -1.98 9.17 -4.16
C ASP A 105 -3.48 9.05 -3.87
N VAL A 106 -4.33 9.77 -4.64
CA VAL A 106 -5.78 9.63 -4.54
C VAL A 106 -6.22 8.29 -5.09
N ILE A 107 -5.67 7.85 -6.22
CA ILE A 107 -5.99 6.54 -6.82
C ILE A 107 -5.64 5.41 -5.85
N HIS A 108 -4.42 5.39 -5.32
CA HIS A 108 -3.96 4.35 -4.40
C HIS A 108 -4.78 4.32 -3.10
N GLU A 109 -5.05 5.48 -2.50
CA GLU A 109 -5.84 5.52 -1.26
C GLU A 109 -7.32 5.16 -1.52
N SER A 110 -7.87 5.53 -2.68
CA SER A 110 -9.21 5.09 -3.13
C SER A 110 -9.28 3.57 -3.25
N MET A 111 -8.30 2.95 -3.90
CA MET A 111 -8.24 1.50 -4.09
C MET A 111 -8.11 0.74 -2.76
N LYS A 112 -7.24 1.24 -1.88
CA LYS A 112 -7.07 0.71 -0.53
C LYS A 112 -8.36 0.84 0.29
N THR A 113 -9.00 2.00 0.24
CA THR A 113 -10.26 2.27 0.94
C THR A 113 -11.39 1.38 0.41
N LEU A 114 -11.45 1.20 -0.91
CA LEU A 114 -12.41 0.29 -1.54
C LEU A 114 -12.23 -1.14 -1.04
N THR A 115 -11.00 -1.62 -0.91
CA THR A 115 -10.72 -2.95 -0.35
C THR A 115 -11.29 -3.12 1.06
N ILE A 116 -11.14 -2.09 1.91
CA ILE A 116 -11.71 -2.09 3.27
C ILE A 116 -13.23 -2.15 3.20
N ILE A 117 -13.85 -1.29 2.39
CA ILE A 117 -15.31 -1.16 2.29
C ILE A 117 -15.93 -2.44 1.73
N LEU A 118 -15.37 -3.01 0.68
CA LEU A 118 -15.83 -4.28 0.11
C LEU A 118 -15.71 -5.43 1.11
N GLY A 119 -14.69 -5.42 1.98
CA GLY A 119 -14.57 -6.40 3.07
C GLY A 119 -15.63 -6.24 4.17
N LYS A 120 -16.22 -5.05 4.34
CA LYS A 120 -17.23 -4.76 5.37
C LYS A 120 -18.66 -4.84 4.85
N ILE A 121 -18.88 -4.46 3.61
CA ILE A 121 -20.16 -4.57 2.92
C ILE A 121 -20.19 -5.98 2.32
N GLN A 122 -20.82 -6.94 3.01
CA GLN A 122 -21.06 -8.29 2.45
C GLN A 122 -21.57 -8.12 1.01
N GLY A 123 -20.79 -8.58 0.02
CA GLY A 123 -20.81 -8.18 -1.40
C GLY A 123 -22.11 -8.39 -2.21
N LYS A 124 -23.25 -8.56 -1.53
CA LYS A 124 -24.58 -8.55 -2.10
C LYS A 124 -24.87 -7.12 -2.60
N SER A 125 -25.07 -6.97 -3.91
CA SER A 125 -25.54 -5.74 -4.61
C SER A 125 -24.51 -4.60 -4.81
N LEU A 126 -23.36 -4.89 -5.43
CA LEU A 126 -22.49 -3.84 -6.01
C LEU A 126 -23.14 -3.15 -7.22
N GLY A 127 -24.04 -3.82 -7.94
CA GLY A 127 -24.74 -3.25 -9.09
C GLY A 127 -23.78 -2.85 -10.21
N SER A 128 -24.05 -1.71 -10.86
CA SER A 128 -23.22 -1.18 -11.95
C SER A 128 -21.78 -0.87 -11.54
N PHE A 129 -21.54 -0.51 -10.27
CA PHE A 129 -20.18 -0.20 -9.78
C PHE A 129 -19.21 -1.37 -9.93
N PHE A 130 -19.71 -2.62 -9.97
CA PHE A 130 -18.85 -3.78 -10.19
C PHE A 130 -18.07 -3.67 -11.50
N ILE A 131 -18.71 -3.17 -12.57
CA ILE A 131 -18.07 -3.02 -13.87
C ILE A 131 -16.99 -1.95 -13.79
N ASP A 132 -17.32 -0.77 -13.25
CA ASP A 132 -16.39 0.36 -13.15
C ASP A 132 -15.16 0.03 -12.30
N ILE A 133 -15.39 -0.60 -11.13
CA ILE A 133 -14.34 -1.04 -10.23
C ILE A 133 -13.44 -2.08 -10.90
N THR A 134 -14.04 -3.09 -11.56
CA THR A 134 -13.28 -4.17 -12.20
C THR A 134 -12.46 -3.65 -13.38
N LEU A 135 -13.04 -2.76 -14.19
CA LEU A 135 -12.35 -2.12 -15.30
C LEU A 135 -11.14 -1.34 -14.80
N GLN A 136 -11.34 -0.48 -13.81
CA GLN A 136 -10.27 0.37 -13.31
C GLN A 136 -9.19 -0.40 -12.55
N ALA A 137 -9.56 -1.42 -11.76
CA ALA A 137 -8.60 -2.31 -11.12
C ALA A 137 -7.73 -3.06 -12.15
N ARG A 138 -8.31 -3.48 -13.28
CA ARG A 138 -7.57 -4.13 -14.37
C ARG A 138 -6.55 -3.19 -14.99
N THR A 139 -6.96 -1.96 -15.32
CA THR A 139 -6.07 -0.95 -15.91
C THR A 139 -4.90 -0.63 -14.99
N LEU A 140 -5.16 -0.41 -13.71
CA LEU A 140 -4.12 -0.14 -12.71
C LEU A 140 -3.15 -1.31 -12.55
N LEU A 141 -3.65 -2.55 -12.59
CA LEU A 141 -2.81 -3.75 -12.55
C LEU A 141 -1.94 -3.90 -13.80
N ASP A 142 -2.52 -3.68 -14.98
CA ASP A 142 -1.80 -3.73 -16.27
C ASP A 142 -0.66 -2.69 -16.30
N ASP A 143 -0.93 -1.46 -15.90
CA ASP A 143 0.08 -0.40 -15.83
C ASP A 143 1.18 -0.69 -14.81
N ALA A 144 0.82 -1.23 -13.64
CA ALA A 144 1.77 -1.66 -12.63
C ALA A 144 2.66 -2.81 -13.13
N CYS A 145 2.07 -3.80 -13.81
CA CYS A 145 2.78 -4.92 -14.43
C CYS A 145 3.77 -4.43 -15.50
N LYS A 146 3.32 -3.56 -16.42
CA LYS A 146 4.19 -2.96 -17.45
C LYS A 146 5.34 -2.17 -16.85
N THR A 147 5.06 -1.35 -15.83
CA THR A 147 6.07 -0.54 -15.14
C THR A 147 7.10 -1.42 -14.44
N THR A 148 6.63 -2.43 -13.71
CA THR A 148 7.50 -3.40 -13.03
C THR A 148 8.37 -4.14 -14.04
N PHE A 149 7.78 -4.61 -15.13
CA PHE A 149 8.53 -5.28 -16.18
C PHE A 149 9.60 -4.38 -16.80
N ARG A 150 9.28 -3.11 -17.11
CA ARG A 150 10.27 -2.14 -17.59
C ARG A 150 11.40 -1.91 -16.59
N ALA A 151 11.07 -1.78 -15.31
CA ALA A 151 12.06 -1.58 -14.25
C ALA A 151 12.96 -2.82 -14.05
N CYS A 152 12.41 -4.03 -14.19
CA CYS A 152 13.14 -5.28 -14.03
C CYS A 152 13.90 -5.70 -15.30
N SER A 153 13.45 -5.29 -16.49
CA SER A 153 14.01 -5.70 -17.79
C SER A 153 15.53 -5.54 -17.91
N PRO A 154 16.17 -4.46 -17.40
CA PRO A 154 17.63 -4.33 -17.43
C PRO A 154 18.35 -5.42 -16.62
N TYR A 155 17.80 -5.80 -15.46
CA TYR A 155 18.36 -6.83 -14.58
C TYR A 155 18.13 -8.25 -15.10
N LEU A 156 17.21 -8.42 -16.06
CA LEU A 156 16.94 -9.69 -16.72
C LEU A 156 17.90 -9.98 -17.88
N LYS A 157 18.68 -8.99 -18.35
CA LYS A 157 19.63 -9.13 -19.46
C LYS A 157 21.03 -9.61 -19.06
N GLU A 158 21.37 -9.66 -17.78
CA GLU A 158 22.74 -9.90 -17.30
C GLU A 158 22.98 -11.36 -16.84
N ARG A 159 22.47 -12.34 -17.61
CA ARG A 159 22.82 -13.76 -17.44
C ARG A 159 23.33 -14.36 -18.75
N LYS A 160 24.37 -13.78 -19.31
CA LYS A 160 25.24 -14.41 -20.30
C LYS A 160 26.70 -14.13 -19.93
N GLU A 161 27.24 -14.95 -19.04
CA GLU A 161 28.41 -15.77 -19.34
C GLU A 161 28.72 -16.66 -18.13
N ASN A 162 29.05 -17.91 -18.44
CA ASN A 162 29.52 -18.98 -17.56
C ASN A 162 28.45 -19.87 -16.90
N SER A 163 28.39 -21.08 -17.48
CA SER A 163 27.95 -22.34 -16.88
C SER A 163 26.46 -22.46 -16.58
N PHE A 164 25.75 -23.26 -17.38
CA PHE A 164 25.32 -24.60 -16.99
C PHE A 164 24.52 -25.18 -18.16
N GLN A 165 25.06 -26.21 -18.79
CA GLN A 165 24.27 -27.19 -19.52
C GLN A 165 23.28 -27.84 -18.55
N SER A 166 22.13 -28.25 -19.08
CA SER A 166 21.03 -29.00 -18.43
C SER A 166 20.12 -28.16 -17.55
N GLU A 167 18.92 -27.85 -18.07
CA GLU A 167 17.61 -27.78 -17.38
C GLU A 167 16.60 -27.27 -18.44
N ALA A 168 16.42 -28.01 -19.53
CA ALA A 168 15.47 -27.65 -20.60
C ALA A 168 14.02 -28.05 -20.30
N ASP A 169 13.74 -28.64 -19.12
CA ASP A 169 12.51 -29.42 -18.88
C ASP A 169 11.66 -28.98 -17.67
N GLN A 170 11.88 -27.80 -17.11
CA GLN A 170 10.99 -27.26 -16.06
C GLN A 170 10.32 -25.94 -16.45
N ARG A 171 9.68 -25.94 -17.62
CA ARG A 171 8.80 -24.85 -18.05
C ARG A 171 7.48 -24.93 -17.28
N ASN A 172 6.99 -23.79 -16.79
CA ASN A 172 5.67 -23.72 -16.14
C ASN A 172 4.58 -23.43 -17.20
N PRO A 173 3.85 -24.45 -17.71
CA PRO A 173 2.91 -24.27 -18.82
C PRO A 173 1.72 -23.37 -18.46
N LYS A 174 1.38 -23.24 -17.17
CA LYS A 174 0.33 -22.33 -16.72
C LYS A 174 0.76 -20.87 -16.88
N LEU A 175 2.00 -20.55 -16.52
CA LEU A 175 2.52 -19.19 -16.59
C LEU A 175 2.69 -18.72 -18.04
N CYS A 176 3.17 -19.58 -18.94
CA CYS A 176 3.21 -19.29 -20.37
C CYS A 176 1.81 -19.03 -20.95
N ARG A 177 0.80 -19.83 -20.57
CA ARG A 177 -0.59 -19.60 -20.99
C ARG A 177 -1.14 -18.26 -20.50
N GLN A 178 -0.92 -17.93 -19.23
CA GLN A 178 -1.40 -16.66 -18.67
C GLN A 178 -0.72 -15.47 -19.35
N LEU A 179 0.60 -15.49 -19.50
CA LEU A 179 1.31 -14.40 -20.16
C LEU A 179 0.95 -14.27 -21.65
N SER A 180 0.69 -15.39 -22.35
CA SER A 180 0.23 -15.32 -23.74
C SER A 180 -1.11 -14.60 -23.92
N HIS A 181 -1.96 -14.65 -22.89
CA HIS A 181 -3.30 -14.07 -22.94
C HIS A 181 -3.32 -12.61 -22.49
N TYR A 182 -2.50 -12.25 -21.51
CA TYR A 182 -2.53 -10.92 -20.88
C TYR A 182 -1.41 -10.00 -21.34
N HIS A 183 -0.19 -10.52 -21.57
CA HIS A 183 0.98 -9.71 -21.94
C HIS A 183 1.93 -10.48 -22.89
N PRO A 184 1.58 -10.62 -24.18
CA PRO A 184 2.36 -11.39 -25.15
C PRO A 184 3.79 -10.83 -25.34
N GLU A 185 3.99 -9.53 -25.17
CA GLU A 185 5.31 -8.88 -25.26
C GLU A 185 6.23 -9.30 -24.10
N LEU A 186 5.65 -9.48 -22.93
CA LEU A 186 6.30 -9.96 -21.70
C LEU A 186 6.71 -11.43 -21.87
N LEU A 187 5.82 -12.24 -22.45
CA LEU A 187 6.12 -13.62 -22.82
C LEU A 187 7.27 -13.70 -23.83
N GLN A 188 7.23 -12.89 -24.89
CA GLN A 188 8.27 -12.87 -25.91
C GLN A 188 9.64 -12.47 -25.34
N PHE A 189 9.67 -11.51 -24.42
CA PHE A 189 10.89 -11.14 -23.71
C PHE A 189 11.43 -12.27 -22.82
N LEU A 190 10.56 -12.96 -22.07
CA LEU A 190 10.99 -14.06 -21.20
C LEU A 190 11.60 -15.21 -22.02
N TYR A 191 11.01 -15.53 -23.17
CA TYR A 191 11.58 -16.49 -24.11
C TYR A 191 12.90 -16.01 -24.72
N ALA A 192 12.98 -14.75 -25.13
CA ALA A 192 14.20 -14.18 -25.72
C ALA A 192 15.40 -14.20 -24.75
N ASN A 193 15.12 -14.15 -23.44
CA ASN A 193 16.15 -14.15 -22.39
C ASN A 193 16.30 -15.52 -21.68
N ARG A 194 15.65 -16.59 -22.17
CA ARG A 194 15.69 -17.94 -21.58
C ARG A 194 15.31 -17.97 -20.08
N ILE A 195 14.35 -17.14 -19.68
CA ILE A 195 13.82 -17.10 -18.31
C ILE A 195 12.68 -18.12 -18.13
N LEU A 196 12.02 -18.49 -19.22
CA LEU A 196 11.04 -19.57 -19.39
C LEU A 196 11.47 -20.46 -20.57
#